data_AF-A0A940SRH4-F1
#
_entry.id   AF-A0A940SRH4-F1
#
_cell.length_a   1.000
_cell.length_b   1.000
_cell.length_c   1.000
_cell.angle_alpha   90.00
_cell.angle_beta   90.00
_cell.angle_gamma   90.00
#
_symmetry.space_group_name_H-M   'P 1'
#
loop_
_entity.id
_entity.type
_entity.pdbx_description
1 polymer ?
#
loop_
_entity_poly.entity_id
_entity_poly.type
_entity_poly.pdbx_seq_one_letter_code
_entity_poly.pdbx_strand_id
1 'polypeptide(L)' 'ISADDAQLVLTAYTEALAGMEMNLTAAQIKAGDIDGNGIISVEDAQYILTYYTENTVAGKDITWDDILPKKDTKA' A
#
# COMPACT_ATOMS: atom_id res chain seq x y z
N ILE A 1 -4.09 -9.55 -1.57
CA ILE A 1 -3.70 -8.77 -0.38
C ILE A 1 -3.19 -9.73 0.67
N SER A 2 -1.87 -9.93 0.68
CA SER A 2 -1.11 -10.74 1.62
C SER A 2 0.08 -9.96 2.16
N ALA A 3 0.83 -10.56 3.08
CA ALA A 3 2.11 -10.00 3.52
C ALA A 3 3.13 -9.87 2.36
N ASP A 4 3.06 -10.74 1.35
CA ASP A 4 3.94 -10.67 0.16
C ASP A 4 3.64 -9.41 -0.67
N ASP A 5 2.37 -9.00 -0.76
CA ASP A 5 1.99 -7.76 -1.43
C ASP A 5 2.61 -6.54 -0.72
N ALA A 6 2.62 -6.55 0.62
CA ALA A 6 3.22 -5.47 1.41
C ALA A 6 4.75 -5.44 1.23
N GLN A 7 5.39 -6.61 1.21
CA GLN A 7 6.83 -6.72 0.96
C GLN A 7 7.20 -6.26 -0.45
N LEU A 8 6.36 -6.56 -1.45
CA LEU A 8 6.58 -6.14 -2.83
C LEU A 8 6.56 -4.61 -2.93
N VAL A 9 5.57 -3.95 -2.33
CA VAL A 9 5.47 -2.49 -2.32
C VAL A 9 6.63 -1.85 -1.56
N LEU A 10 7.01 -2.41 -0.41
CA LEU A 10 8.17 -1.94 0.35
C LEU A 10 9.47 -2.06 -0.45
N THR A 11 9.65 -3.17 -1.18
CA THR A 11 10.82 -3.39 -2.03
C THR A 11 10.88 -2.33 -3.13
N ALA A 12 9.76 -2.09 -3.82
CA ALA A 12 9.68 -1.06 -4.85
C ALA A 12 9.96 0.35 -4.30
N TYR A 13 9.44 0.68 -3.11
CA TYR A 13 9.78 1.92 -2.43
C TYR A 13 11.30 2.04 -2.17
N THR A 14 11.94 0.98 -1.68
CA THR A 14 13.39 0.98 -1.44
C THR A 14 14.22 1.09 -2.73
N GLU A 15 13.77 0.46 -3.82
CA GLU A 15 14.39 0.60 -5.15
C GLU A 15 14.27 2.05 -5.64
N ALA A 16 13.08 2.66 -5.51
CA ALA A 16 12.84 4.05 -5.87
C ALA A 16 13.71 5.03 -5.08
N LEU A 17 13.88 4.82 -3.76
CA LEU A 17 14.77 5.61 -2.91
C LEU A 17 16.25 5.49 -3.32
N ALA A 18 16.66 4.29 -3.76
CA ALA A 18 18.00 4.05 -4.25
C ALA A 18 18.24 4.60 -5.67
N GLY A 19 17.21 5.20 -6.30
CA GLY A 19 17.26 5.66 -7.68
C GLY A 19 17.31 4.52 -8.69
N MET A 20 16.91 3.31 -8.29
CA MET A 20 16.82 2.13 -9.15
C MET A 20 15.45 2.09 -9.83
N GLU A 21 15.40 1.44 -10.99
CA GLU A 21 14.14 1.14 -11.65
C GLU A 21 13.34 0.13 -10.81
N MET A 22 12.10 0.47 -10.46
CA MET A 22 11.20 -0.44 -9.77
C MET A 22 10.89 -1.62 -10.69
N ASN A 23 11.10 -2.85 -10.22
CA ASN A 23 10.78 -4.04 -11.02
C ASN A 23 9.28 -4.40 -10.97
N LEU A 24 8.43 -3.40 -11.24
CA LEU A 24 6.97 -3.47 -11.21
C LEU A 24 6.37 -2.97 -12.52
N THR A 25 5.28 -3.61 -12.94
CA THR A 25 4.45 -3.09 -14.03
C THR A 25 3.70 -1.83 -13.59
N ALA A 26 3.29 -0.98 -14.55
CA ALA A 26 2.45 0.19 -14.25
C ALA A 26 1.15 -0.16 -13.51
N ALA A 27 0.58 -1.35 -13.78
CA ALA A 27 -0.59 -1.85 -13.06
C ALA A 27 -0.27 -2.19 -11.60
N GLN A 28 0.90 -2.76 -11.32
CA GLN A 28 1.35 -3.04 -9.96
C GLN A 28 1.70 -1.77 -9.20
N ILE A 29 2.32 -0.78 -9.85
CA ILE A 29 2.54 0.54 -9.25
C ILE A 29 1.19 1.17 -8.87
N LYS A 30 0.21 1.16 -9.79
CA LYS A 30 -1.12 1.69 -9.50
C LYS A 30 -1.85 0.93 -8.38
N ALA A 31 -1.65 -0.39 -8.29
CA ALA A 31 -2.26 -1.21 -7.23
C ALA A 31 -1.52 -1.08 -5.88
N GLY A 32 -0.24 -0.72 -5.91
CA GLY A 32 0.59 -0.50 -4.74
C GLY A 32 0.51 0.92 -4.17
N ASP A 33 -0.06 1.87 -4.89
CA ASP A 33 -0.41 3.22 -4.41
C ASP A 33 -1.80 3.17 -3.75
N ILE A 34 -1.81 2.90 -2.45
CA ILE A 34 -2.99 2.50 -1.68
C ILE A 34 -3.76 3.71 -1.18
N ASP A 35 -3.07 4.79 -0.81
CA ASP A 35 -3.71 6.06 -0.48
C ASP A 35 -4.09 6.88 -1.73
N GLY A 36 -3.56 6.51 -2.90
CA GLY A 36 -3.84 7.12 -4.18
C GLY A 36 -3.25 8.52 -4.30
N ASN A 37 -2.08 8.75 -3.71
CA ASN A 37 -1.35 10.02 -3.77
C ASN A 37 -0.41 10.09 -5.00
N GLY A 38 -0.25 8.99 -5.74
CA GLY A 38 0.58 8.88 -6.93
C GLY A 38 2.03 8.46 -6.67
N ILE A 39 2.38 8.10 -5.44
CA ILE A 39 3.73 7.79 -4.98
C ILE A 39 3.70 6.47 -4.22
N ILE A 40 4.56 5.53 -4.60
CA ILE A 40 4.80 4.33 -3.79
C ILE A 40 5.61 4.73 -2.56
N SER A 41 5.04 4.50 -1.39
CA SER A 41 5.58 4.91 -0.10
C SER A 41 5.60 3.76 0.91
N VAL A 42 6.22 3.99 2.08
CA VAL A 42 6.20 3.01 3.16
C VAL A 42 4.80 2.90 3.79
N GLU A 43 4.04 4.00 3.75
CA GLU A 43 2.66 4.07 4.22
C GLU A 43 1.77 3.10 3.44
N ASP A 44 1.95 2.99 2.12
CA ASP A 44 1.20 2.03 1.29
C ASP A 44 1.44 0.58 1.71
N ALA A 45 2.71 0.21 1.90
CA ALA A 45 3.06 -1.11 2.38
C ALA A 45 2.47 -1.38 3.78
N GLN A 46 2.45 -0.36 4.65
CA GLN A 46 1.83 -0.45 5.96
C GLN A 46 0.31 -0.66 5.86
N TYR A 47 -0.40 0.06 4.97
CA TYR A 47 -1.83 -0.13 4.77
C TYR A 47 -2.17 -1.54 4.30
N ILE A 48 -1.40 -2.10 3.36
CA ILE A 48 -1.55 -3.48 2.89
C ILE A 48 -1.38 -4.47 4.04
N LEU A 49 -0.33 -4.28 4.86
CA LEU A 49 -0.05 -5.18 5.98
C LEU A 49 -1.14 -5.09 7.06
N THR A 50 -1.61 -3.88 7.39
CA THR A 50 -2.70 -3.67 8.34
C THR A 50 -3.98 -4.32 7.83
N TYR A 51 -4.36 -4.07 6.57
CA TYR A 51 -5.53 -4.68 5.95
C TYR A 51 -5.46 -6.21 6.01
N TYR A 52 -4.32 -6.79 5.61
CA TYR A 52 -4.10 -8.23 5.63
C TYR A 52 -4.21 -8.80 7.06
N THR A 53 -3.56 -8.17 8.02
CA THR A 53 -3.52 -8.64 9.41
C THR A 53 -4.91 -8.60 10.04
N GLU A 54 -5.62 -7.49 9.89
CA GLU A 54 -6.94 -7.32 10.51
C GLU A 54 -8.01 -8.23 9.90
N ASN A 55 -8.00 -8.41 8.58
CA ASN A 55 -8.96 -9.30 7.91
C ASN A 55 -8.60 -10.78 8.06
N THR A 56 -7.33 -11.14 7.91
CA THR A 56 -6.91 -12.55 7.83
C THR A 56 -6.55 -13.13 9.18
N VAL A 57 -5.86 -12.38 10.03
CA VAL A 57 -5.36 -12.85 11.32
C VAL A 57 -6.37 -12.58 12.43
N ALA A 58 -6.93 -11.36 12.45
CA ALA A 58 -7.87 -10.95 13.50
C ALA A 58 -9.35 -11.20 13.16
N GLY A 59 -9.69 -11.42 11.88
CA GLY A 59 -11.06 -11.68 11.43
C GLY A 59 -12.02 -10.52 11.66
N LYS A 60 -11.54 -9.27 11.66
CA LYS A 60 -12.34 -8.08 11.99
C LYS A 60 -13.17 -7.52 10.84
N ASP A 61 -12.99 -8.01 9.62
CA ASP A 61 -13.68 -7.54 8.40
C ASP A 61 -13.61 -6.02 8.23
N ILE A 62 -12.39 -5.49 8.11
CA ILE A 62 -12.15 -4.04 7.93
C ILE A 62 -12.04 -3.68 6.45
N THR A 63 -12.47 -2.47 6.11
CA THR A 63 -12.38 -1.92 4.76
C THR A 63 -11.21 -0.95 4.61
N TRP A 64 -10.88 -0.58 3.37
CA TRP A 64 -9.87 0.46 3.10
C TRP A 64 -10.25 1.81 3.70
N ASP A 65 -11.54 2.16 3.71
CA ASP A 65 -12.03 3.42 4.28
C ASP A 65 -11.82 3.50 5.81
N ASP A 66 -11.69 2.37 6.49
CA ASP A 66 -11.45 2.31 7.94
C ASP A 66 -9.98 2.60 8.31
N ILE A 67 -9.04 2.36 7.39
CA ILE A 67 -7.60 2.47 7.64
C ILE A 67 -6.92 3.60 6.88
N LEU A 68 -7.50 4.02 5.76
CA LEU A 68 -6.97 5.14 4.98
C LEU A 68 -7.29 6.47 5.66
N PRO A 69 -6.38 7.46 5.57
CA PRO A 69 -6.67 8.80 6.00
C PRO A 69 -7.85 9.32 5.17
N LYS A 70 -8.84 9.91 5.85
CA LYS A 70 -9.94 10.58 5.16
C LYS A 70 -9.33 11.68 4.31
N LYS A 71 -9.51 11.58 2.99
CA LYS A 71 -9.14 12.67 2.09
C LYS A 71 -9.90 13.90 2.55
N ASP A 72 -9.18 14.91 3.04
CA ASP A 72 -9.76 16.21 3.37
C ASP A 72 -10.28 16.84 2.07
N THR A 73 -11.52 16.52 1.71
CA THR A 73 -12.27 17.20 0.66
C THR A 73 -12.71 18.56 1.19
N LYS A 74 -11.76 19.49 1.35
CA LYS A 74 -12.10 20.91 1.37
C LYS A 74 -12.46 21.32 -0.05
N ALA A 75 -13.75 21.29 -0.33
CA ALA A 75 -14.38 21.92 -1.50
C ALA A 75 -14.15 23.44 -1.49
#